data_AF-A0A135I8L7-F1
#
_entry.id   AF-A0A135I8L7-F1
#
_cell.length_a   1.000
_cell.length_b   1.000
_cell.length_c   1.000
_cell.angle_alpha   90.00
_cell.angle_beta   90.00
_cell.angle_gamma   90.00
#
_symmetry.space_group_name_H-M   'P 1'
#
loop_
_entity.id
_entity.type
_entity.pdbx_description
1 polymer ?
#
loop_
_entity_poly.entity_id
_entity_poly.type
_entity_poly.pdbx_seq_one_letter_code
_entity_poly.pdbx_strand_id
1 'polypeptide(L)'
;MPTSDLTRNAMFIEEAGAIPFCFSRASELSLIDQAKRTYGYLPALSSVITDTGTFQSRDNEEDLNALLACLVEGRGRVFIYYGGFVAFVDDEQTFITRMN
;
A
#
# COMPACT_ATOMS: atom_id res chain seq x y z
N MET A 1 -35.04 1.88 3.79
CA MET A 1 -33.98 0.95 3.35
C MET A 1 -33.76 1.18 1.87
N PRO A 2 -32.53 1.37 1.39
CA PRO A 2 -31.41 0.46 1.64
C PRO A 2 -30.41 0.99 2.67
N THR A 3 -30.09 0.12 3.61
CA THR A 3 -28.91 0.11 4.45
C THR A 3 -27.71 -0.40 3.65
N SER A 4 -26.51 0.03 4.09
CA SER A 4 -25.19 -0.56 3.86
C SER A 4 -24.69 -0.62 2.41
N ASP A 5 -23.82 0.34 2.03
CA ASP A 5 -22.51 -0.05 1.44
C ASP A 5 -21.47 1.08 1.28
N LEU A 6 -21.76 2.33 1.66
CA LEU A 6 -20.74 3.39 1.61
C LEU A 6 -19.77 3.40 2.81
N THR A 7 -19.98 2.52 3.78
CA THR A 7 -19.13 2.39 4.98
C THR A 7 -18.08 1.30 4.90
N ARG A 8 -18.05 0.47 3.84
CA ARG A 8 -17.14 -0.69 3.78
C ARG A 8 -15.74 -0.39 3.23
N ASN A 9 -15.58 0.69 2.46
CA ASN A 9 -14.33 1.00 1.75
C ASN A 9 -13.48 2.10 2.38
N ALA A 10 -13.88 2.60 3.54
CA ALA A 10 -13.10 3.55 4.31
C ALA A 10 -12.90 3.00 5.73
N MET A 11 -12.38 1.77 5.86
CA MET A 11 -11.67 1.43 7.10
C MET A 11 -10.36 2.20 7.03
N PHE A 12 -10.41 3.36 7.68
CA PHE A 12 -9.45 4.44 7.52
C PHE A 12 -8.05 3.97 7.93
N ILE A 13 -7.10 4.35 7.08
CA ILE A 13 -5.65 4.38 7.32
C ILE A 13 -5.29 5.12 8.63
N GLU A 14 -6.23 5.82 9.25
CA GLU A 14 -6.11 6.51 10.54
C GLU A 14 -5.99 5.54 11.74
N GLU A 15 -6.60 4.34 11.70
CA GLU A 15 -6.44 3.33 12.77
C GLU A 15 -5.15 2.51 12.63
N ALA A 16 -4.49 2.57 11.48
CA ALA A 16 -3.27 1.80 11.22
C ALA A 16 -1.99 2.41 11.81
N GLY A 17 -2.11 3.45 12.63
CA GLY A 17 -1.00 4.04 13.37
C GLY A 17 -0.04 4.90 12.54
N ALA A 18 -0.03 4.79 11.21
CA ALA A 18 0.60 5.75 10.34
C ALA A 18 0.10 5.53 8.90
N ILE A 19 -0.74 6.42 8.41
CA ILE A 19 -0.71 6.73 6.98
C ILE A 19 0.74 7.10 6.68
N PRO A 20 1.44 6.44 5.73
CA PRO A 20 2.72 6.97 5.28
C PRO A 20 2.53 8.43 4.90
N PHE A 21 3.25 9.33 5.58
CA PHE A 21 3.04 10.78 5.49
C PHE A 21 3.17 11.32 4.06
N CYS A 22 3.76 10.53 3.16
CA CYS A 22 3.83 10.77 1.74
C CYS A 22 2.46 10.80 1.05
N PHE A 23 1.40 10.26 1.65
CA PHE A 23 0.09 10.15 1.02
C PHE A 23 -0.81 11.36 1.24
N SER A 24 -1.35 11.85 0.13
CA SER A 24 -2.41 12.84 0.08
C SER A 24 -3.51 12.40 -0.88
N ARG A 25 -4.73 12.28 -0.35
CA ARG A 25 -5.95 12.08 -1.14
C ARG A 25 -6.31 13.31 -1.98
N ALA A 26 -5.78 14.49 -1.65
CA ALA A 26 -6.00 15.69 -2.44
C ALA A 26 -5.06 15.82 -3.65
N SER A 27 -4.02 14.98 -3.74
CA SER A 27 -3.04 15.03 -4.82
C SER A 27 -3.55 14.39 -6.10
N GLU A 28 -3.31 14.98 -7.26
CA GLU A 28 -3.61 14.37 -8.57
C GLU A 28 -2.62 13.26 -8.95
N LEU A 29 -1.53 13.11 -8.19
CA LEU A 29 -0.49 12.11 -8.44
C LEU A 29 -0.93 10.70 -8.02
N SER A 30 -0.41 9.70 -8.72
CA SER A 30 -0.50 8.29 -8.31
C SER A 30 0.14 8.07 -6.94
N LEU A 31 -0.21 6.96 -6.27
CA LEU A 31 0.39 6.61 -4.98
C LEU A 31 1.91 6.42 -5.09
N ILE A 32 2.38 5.81 -6.18
CA ILE A 32 3.80 5.58 -6.43
C ILE A 32 4.54 6.90 -6.67
N ASP A 33 3.95 7.84 -7.40
CA ASP A 33 4.60 9.14 -7.64
C ASP A 33 4.69 9.99 -6.38
N GLN A 34 3.69 9.91 -5.50
CA GLN A 34 3.74 10.55 -4.19
C GLN A 34 4.84 9.95 -3.31
N ALA A 35 4.99 8.62 -3.34
CA ALA A 35 6.06 7.92 -2.64
C ALA A 35 7.45 8.30 -3.18
N LYS A 36 7.62 8.35 -4.51
CA LYS A 36 8.88 8.75 -5.17
C LYS A 36 9.26 10.19 -4.84
N ARG A 37 8.30 11.11 -4.79
CA ARG A 37 8.56 12.49 -4.37
C ARG A 37 9.05 12.59 -2.92
N THR A 38 8.55 11.71 -2.06
CA THR A 38 8.81 11.79 -0.62
C THR A 38 10.10 11.08 -0.24
N TYR A 39 10.29 9.86 -0.73
CA TYR A 39 11.42 8.99 -0.38
C TYR A 39 12.54 9.03 -1.42
N GLY A 40 12.32 9.70 -2.56
CA GLY A 40 13.27 9.74 -3.67
C GLY A 40 13.32 8.44 -4.46
N TYR A 41 14.49 7.82 -4.53
CA TYR A 41 14.63 6.53 -5.18
C TYR A 41 13.95 5.44 -4.36
N LEU A 42 13.09 4.71 -5.05
CA LEU A 42 12.28 3.63 -4.51
C LEU A 42 12.93 2.32 -4.99
N PRO A 43 13.76 1.65 -4.16
CA PRO A 43 14.46 0.44 -4.58
C PRO A 43 13.47 -0.69 -4.81
N ALA A 44 13.42 -1.20 -6.04
CA ALA A 44 12.64 -2.39 -6.34
C ALA A 44 13.24 -3.58 -5.56
N LEU A 45 12.49 -4.14 -4.62
CA LEU A 45 12.83 -5.43 -4.02
C LEU A 45 12.48 -6.54 -5.02
N SER A 46 13.25 -7.62 -5.03
CA SER A 46 13.03 -8.80 -5.87
C SER A 46 11.86 -9.65 -5.35
N SER A 47 10.69 -9.02 -5.26
CA SER A 47 9.50 -9.57 -4.62
C SER A 47 8.26 -9.11 -5.37
N VAL A 48 7.21 -9.92 -5.33
CA VAL A 48 5.92 -9.66 -5.97
C VAL A 48 4.87 -9.51 -4.88
N ILE A 49 3.92 -8.61 -5.11
CA ILE A 49 2.74 -8.48 -4.24
C ILE A 49 1.51 -8.78 -5.08
N THR A 50 0.69 -9.69 -4.58
CA THR A 50 -0.58 -10.00 -5.22
C THR A 50 -1.56 -8.84 -5.06
N ASP A 51 -2.64 -8.88 -5.83
CA ASP A 51 -3.77 -7.96 -5.72
C ASP A 51 -4.45 -8.00 -4.34
N THR A 52 -4.25 -9.09 -3.58
CA THR A 52 -4.72 -9.27 -2.20
C THR A 52 -3.74 -8.79 -1.13
N GLY A 53 -2.55 -8.33 -1.51
CA GLY A 53 -1.53 -7.89 -0.56
C GLY A 53 -0.66 -9.01 -0.01
N THR A 54 -0.59 -10.16 -0.67
CA THR A 54 0.33 -11.24 -0.30
C THR A 54 1.71 -10.95 -0.87
N PHE A 55 2.70 -10.78 -0.01
CA PHE A 55 4.09 -10.54 -0.38
C PHE A 55 4.83 -11.85 -0.55
N GLN A 56 5.43 -12.03 -1.74
CA GLN A 56 6.19 -13.19 -2.14
C GLN A 56 7.61 -12.74 -2.51
N SER A 57 8.60 -13.13 -1.72
CA SER A 57 10.02 -12.88 -2.00
C SER A 57 10.74 -14.19 -2.21
N ARG A 58 11.75 -14.21 -3.09
CA ARG A 58 12.61 -15.38 -3.29
C ARG A 58 13.31 -15.84 -2.02
N ASP A 59 13.57 -14.92 -1.10
CA ASP A 59 14.34 -15.17 0.13
C ASP A 59 13.45 -15.46 1.34
N ASN A 60 12.13 -15.51 1.16
CA ASN A 60 11.18 -15.81 2.23
C ASN A 60 10.45 -17.12 1.90
N GLU A 61 10.61 -18.14 2.74
CA GLU A 61 9.99 -19.46 2.54
C GLU A 61 8.47 -19.43 2.75
N GLU A 62 7.96 -18.41 3.47
CA GLU A 62 6.55 -18.23 3.76
C GLU A 62 6.01 -16.93 3.14
N ASP A 63 4.80 -17.03 2.57
CA ASP A 63 4.05 -15.90 2.07
C ASP A 63 3.61 -14.98 3.22
N LEU A 64 3.92 -13.69 3.13
CA LEU A 64 3.52 -12.72 4.14
C LEU A 64 2.23 -12.03 3.72
N ASN A 65 1.22 -12.09 4.59
CA ASN A 65 0.00 -11.33 4.40
C ASN A 65 0.16 -9.93 5.01
N ALA A 66 -0.42 -8.93 4.34
CA ALA A 66 -0.47 -7.58 4.86
C ALA A 66 -1.25 -7.55 6.18
N LEU A 67 -0.74 -6.81 7.15
CA LEU A 67 -1.47 -6.49 8.39
C LEU A 67 -2.59 -5.49 8.12
N LEU A 68 -2.37 -4.59 7.15
CA LEU A 68 -3.34 -3.61 6.71
C LEU A 68 -3.34 -3.49 5.19
N ALA A 69 -4.52 -3.35 4.61
CA ALA A 69 -4.71 -2.93 3.24
C ALA A 69 -5.54 -1.63 3.20
N CYS A 70 -5.13 -0.68 2.37
CA CYS A 70 -5.92 0.48 2.01
C CYS A 70 -6.12 0.54 0.50
N LEU A 71 -7.36 0.75 0.07
CA LEU A 71 -7.69 1.07 -1.31
C LEU A 71 -7.88 2.58 -1.46
N VAL A 72 -7.18 3.16 -2.44
CA VAL A 72 -7.39 4.54 -2.87
C VAL A 72 -8.02 4.50 -4.25
N GLU A 73 -9.33 4.74 -4.29
CA GLU A 73 -10.13 4.67 -5.52
C GLU A 73 -9.47 5.48 -6.65
N GLY A 74 -9.24 4.81 -7.79
CA GLY A 74 -8.60 5.39 -8.97
C GLY A 74 -7.11 5.68 -8.85
N ARG A 75 -6.44 5.31 -7.74
CA ARG A 75 -5.01 5.59 -7.50
C ARG A 75 -4.19 4.40 -7.02
N GLY A 76 -4.82 3.26 -6.79
CA GLY A 76 -4.17 2.01 -6.41
C GLY A 76 -4.45 1.59 -4.96
N ARG A 77 -3.60 0.71 -4.44
CA ARG A 77 -3.69 0.07 -3.13
C ARG A 77 -2.39 0.25 -2.36
N VAL A 78 -2.51 0.24 -1.04
CA VAL A 78 -1.38 0.30 -0.10
C VAL A 78 -1.49 -0.90 0.82
N PHE A 79 -0.38 -1.61 1.03
CA PHE A 79 -0.29 -2.73 1.97
C PHE A 79 0.80 -2.46 3.00
N ILE A 80 0.50 -2.72 4.27
CA ILE A 80 1.46 -2.55 5.38
C ILE A 80 1.74 -3.93 5.98
N TYR A 81 3.02 -4.27 6.10
CA TYR A 81 3.50 -5.54 6.64
C TYR A 81 4.20 -5.35 7.97
N TYR A 82 4.31 -6.44 8.73
CA TYR A 82 5.13 -6.49 9.93
C TYR A 82 6.59 -6.11 9.62
N GLY A 83 7.26 -5.43 10.54
CA GLY A 83 8.65 -4.97 10.34
C GLY A 83 8.80 -3.63 9.60
N GLY A 84 7.69 -2.92 9.36
CA GLY A 84 7.69 -1.56 8.82
C GLY A 84 7.76 -1.49 7.29
N PHE A 85 7.50 -2.59 6.59
CA PHE A 85 7.42 -2.56 5.13
C PHE A 85 6.07 -2.03 4.67
N VAL A 86 6.10 -1.19 3.64
CA VAL A 86 4.93 -0.65 2.97
C VAL A 86 5.06 -0.87 1.48
N ALA A 87 3.97 -1.35 0.89
CA ALA A 87 3.82 -1.50 -0.53
C ALA A 87 2.75 -0.61 -1.13
N PHE A 88 2.99 -0.23 -2.37
CA PHE A 88 2.19 0.64 -3.21
C PHE A 88 1.93 -0.13 -4.50
N VAL A 89 0.68 -0.42 -4.80
CA VAL A 89 0.28 -1.23 -5.95
C VAL A 89 -0.69 -0.43 -6.78
N ASP A 90 -0.33 -0.10 -8.02
CA ASP A 90 -1.27 0.39 -9.02
C ASP A 90 -1.54 -0.70 -10.08
N ASP A 91 -2.24 -0.34 -11.15
CA ASP A 91 -2.64 -1.30 -12.20
C ASP A 91 -1.46 -1.77 -13.07
N GLU A 92 -0.33 -1.05 -13.06
CA GLU A 92 0.82 -1.32 -13.92
C GLU A 92 2.03 -1.83 -13.13
N GLN A 93 2.17 -1.38 -11.89
CA GLN A 93 3.40 -1.49 -11.11
C GLN A 93 3.11 -1.76 -9.63
N THR A 94 4.02 -2.53 -9.05
CA THR A 94 4.09 -2.79 -7.62
C THR A 94 5.41 -2.26 -7.09
N PHE A 95 5.35 -1.55 -5.98
CA PHE A 95 6.51 -1.05 -5.28
C PHE A 95 6.44 -1.44 -3.81
N ILE A 96 7.58 -1.78 -3.21
CA ILE A 96 7.69 -2.01 -1.77
C ILE A 96 8.94 -1.34 -1.22
N THR A 97 8.79 -0.68 -0.09
CA THR A 97 9.90 -0.08 0.66
C THR A 97 9.79 -0.42 2.14
N ARG A 98 10.90 -0.26 2.84
CA ARG A 98 10.90 -0.23 4.30
C ARG A 98 10.72 1.22 4.76
N MET A 99 9.75 1.47 5.62
CA MET A 99 9.69 2.70 6.38
C MET A 99 10.82 2.65 7.42
N ASN A 100 11.70 3.67 7.38
CA ASN A 100 12.70 3.89 8.43
C ASN A 100 12.04 4.37 9.72
#